data_AF-A0A2G4YRX4-F1
#
_entry.id   AF-A0A2G4YRX4-F1
#
_cell.length_a   1.000
_cell.length_b   1.000
_cell.length_c   1.000
_cell.angle_alpha   90.00
_cell.angle_beta   90.00
_cell.angle_gamma   90.00
#
_symmetry.space_group_name_H-M   'P 1'
#
loop_
_entity.id
_entity.type
_entity.pdbx_description
1 polymer ?
#
loop_
_entity_poly.entity_id
_entity_poly.type
_entity_poly.pdbx_seq_one_letter_code
_entity_poly.pdbx_strand_id
1 'polypeptide(L)' 'MDSLIFLIPIALFLGLIGLGAFLWSMRTGQYDDLDGASYRALFEEDEIEKDQEKDKTGK' A
#
# COMPACT_ATOMS: atom_id res chain seq x y z
N MET A 1 28.17 17.46 25.96
CA MET A 1 27.97 17.79 24.53
C MET A 1 28.45 16.67 23.61
N ASP A 2 29.10 15.65 24.17
CA ASP A 2 29.74 14.55 23.43
C ASP A 2 28.77 13.52 22.87
N SER A 3 27.58 13.38 23.46
CA SER A 3 26.55 12.45 22.96
C SER A 3 26.03 12.83 21.58
N LEU A 4 25.95 14.12 21.28
CA LEU A 4 25.46 14.62 19.97
C LEU A 4 26.37 14.18 18.82
N ILE A 5 27.69 14.05 19.07
CA ILE A 5 28.66 13.55 18.08
C ILE A 5 28.32 12.14 17.62
N PHE A 6 27.72 11.31 18.47
CA PHE A 6 27.28 9.96 18.11
C PHE A 6 25.82 9.92 17.64
N LEU A 7 24.94 10.68 18.29
CA LEU A 7 23.50 10.69 17.99
C LEU A 7 23.20 11.24 16.59
N ILE A 8 23.90 12.30 16.15
CA ILE A 8 23.69 12.89 14.82
C ILE A 8 23.97 11.88 13.69
N PRO A 9 25.17 11.25 13.61
CA PRO A 9 25.44 10.30 12.54
C PRO A 9 24.56 9.05 12.63
N ILE A 10 24.22 8.57 13.83
CA ILE A 10 23.28 7.45 14.00
C ILE A 10 21.90 7.81 13.45
N ALA A 11 21.37 8.99 13.79
CA ALA A 11 20.07 9.45 13.31
C ALA A 11 20.05 9.61 11.79
N LEU A 12 21.11 10.19 11.20
CA LEU A 12 21.25 10.31 9.75
C LEU A 12 21.32 8.94 9.07
N PHE A 13 22.07 8.00 9.63
CA PHE A 13 22.17 6.64 9.09
C PHE A 13 20.83 5.90 9.13
N LEU A 14 20.10 5.99 10.26
CA LEU A 14 18.76 5.43 10.39
C LEU A 14 17.78 6.08 9.40
N GLY A 15 17.87 7.41 9.21
CA GLY A 15 17.08 8.13 8.22
C GLY A 15 17.37 7.66 6.79
N LEU A 16 18.64 7.47 6.44
CA LEU A 16 19.06 6.96 5.12
C LEU A 16 18.61 5.52 4.89
N ILE A 17 18.67 4.65 5.92
CA ILE A 17 18.13 3.28 5.84
C ILE A 17 16.63 3.33 5.58
N GLY A 18 15.88 4.12 6.36
CA GLY A 18 14.44 4.25 6.20
C GLY A 18 14.06 4.77 4.81
N LEU A 19 14.75 5.80 4.33
CA LEU A 19 14.55 6.34 2.99
C LEU A 19 14.90 5.32 1.91
N GLY A 20 16.02 4.61 2.04
CA GLY A 20 16.42 3.56 1.10
C GLY A 20 15.41 2.42 1.02
N ALA A 21 14.92 1.95 2.18
CA ALA A 21 13.88 0.93 2.26
C ALA A 21 12.56 1.42 1.63
N PHE A 22 12.19 2.68 1.88
CA PHE A 22 11.00 3.29 1.28
C PHE A 22 11.09 3.39 -0.25
N LEU A 23 12.20 3.90 -0.78
CA LEU A 23 12.43 3.98 -2.22
C LEU A 23 12.47 2.59 -2.86
N TRP A 24 13.05 1.60 -2.18
CA TRP A 24 13.05 0.21 -2.63
C TRP A 24 11.63 -0.36 -2.69
N SER A 25 10.81 -0.14 -1.65
CA SER A 25 9.41 -0.57 -1.58
C SER A 25 8.57 0.00 -2.73
N MET A 26 8.73 1.29 -3.04
CA MET A 26 8.07 1.90 -4.21
C MET A 26 8.52 1.23 -5.52
N ARG A 27 9.82 0.98 -5.69
CA ARG A 27 10.33 0.34 -6.92
C ARG A 27 9.91 -1.12 -7.07
N THR A 28 9.58 -1.80 -5.98
CA THR A 28 9.07 -3.19 -6.02
C THR A 28 7.60 -3.30 -6.41
N GLY A 29 6.90 -2.19 -6.68
CA GLY A 29 5.51 -2.22 -7.17
C GLY A 29 4.50 -2.73 -6.14
N GLN A 30 4.84 -2.78 -4.85
CA GLN A 30 3.93 -3.26 -3.80
C GLN A 30 2.70 -2.36 -3.61
N TYR A 31 2.77 -1.10 -4.06
CA TYR A 31 1.64 -0.17 -4.01
C TYR A 31 0.65 -0.37 -5.16
N ASP A 32 1.05 -1.00 -6.26
CA ASP A 32 0.17 -1.22 -7.42
C ASP A 32 -0.97 -2.20 -7.09
N ASP A 33 -0.75 -3.13 -6.16
CA ASP A 33 -1.78 -4.08 -5.70
C ASP A 33 -2.79 -3.43 -4.72
N LEU A 34 -2.39 -2.37 -4.01
CA LEU A 34 -3.30 -1.60 -3.14
C LEU A 34 -4.33 -0.81 -3.96
N ASP A 35 -3.93 -0.28 -5.11
CA ASP A 35 -4.84 0.39 -6.05
C ASP A 35 -5.88 -0.58 -6.62
N GLY A 36 -5.47 -1.81 -6.97
CA GLY A 36 -6.37 -2.86 -7.44
C GLY A 36 -7.29 -3.43 -6.34
N ALA A 37 -6.82 -3.50 -5.09
CA ALA A 37 -7.65 -3.89 -3.94
C ALA A 37 -8.73 -2.85 -3.62
N SER A 38 -8.42 -1.55 -3.74
CA SER A 38 -9.39 -0.48 -3.52
C SER A 38 -10.51 -0.46 -4.56
N TYR A 39 -10.18 -0.74 -5.83
CA TYR A 39 -11.17 -0.88 -6.90
C TYR A 39 -12.15 -2.03 -6.62
N ARG A 40 -11.63 -3.20 -6.20
CA ARG A 40 -12.48 -4.33 -5.79
C ARG A 40 -13.33 -4.00 -4.57
N ALA A 41 -12.72 -3.47 -3.51
CA ALA A 41 -13.46 -3.15 -2.28
C ALA A 41 -14.61 -2.16 -2.47
N LEU A 42 -14.54 -1.25 -3.47
CA LEU A 42 -15.57 -0.23 -3.70
C LEU A 42 -16.66 -0.67 -4.70
N PHE A 43 -16.31 -1.46 -5.72
CA PHE A 43 -17.23 -1.78 -6.83
C PHE A 43 -17.71 -3.24 -6.83
N GLU A 44 -17.10 -4.13 -6.05
CA GLU A 44 -17.49 -5.54 -6.01
C GLU A 44 -18.84 -5.73 -5.29
N GLU A 45 -19.24 -4.84 -4.37
CA GLU A 45 -20.59 -4.84 -3.78
C GLU A 45 -21.69 -4.60 -4.84
N ASP A 46 -21.45 -3.70 -5.80
CA ASP A 46 -22.41 -3.36 -6.86
C ASP A 46 -22.50 -4.43 -7.96
N GLU A 47 -21.41 -5.14 -8.24
CA GLU A 47 -21.39 -6.22 -9.24
C GLU A 47 -22.06 -7.50 -8.71
N ILE A 48 -21.88 -7.81 -7.43
CA ILE A 48 -22.54 -8.97 -6.79
C ILE A 48 -24.07 -8.82 -6.84
N GLU A 49 -24.62 -7.62 -6.63
CA GLU A 49 -26.08 -7.42 -6.73
C GLU A 49 -26.63 -7.64 -8.15
N LYS A 50 -25.92 -7.19 -9.18
CA LYS A 50 -26.38 -7.33 -10.59
C LYS A 50 -26.38 -8.77 -11.09
N ASP A 51 -25.42 -9.57 -10.65
CA ASP A 51 -25.37 -10.99 -11.03
C ASP A 51 -26.44 -11.81 -10.31
N GLN A 52 -26.80 -11.44 -9.08
CA GLN A 52 -27.90 -12.06 -8.33
C GLN A 52 -29.30 -11.73 -8.89
N GLU A 53 -29.48 -10.57 -9.53
CA GLU A 53 -30.74 -10.18 -10.15
C GLU A 53 -30.97 -10.87 -11.51
N LYS A 54 -29.90 -11.07 -12.30
CA LYS A 54 -29.96 -11.78 -13.57
C LYS A 54 -30.30 -13.26 -13.41
N ASP A 55 -29.79 -13.92 -12.38
CA ASP A 55 -30.10 -15.33 -12.08
C ASP A 55 -31.56 -15.53 -11.63
N LYS A 56 -32.15 -14.52 -10.97
CA LYS A 56 -33.56 -14.55 -10.54
C LYS A 56 -34.57 -14.22 -11.64
N THR A 57 -34.15 -13.47 -12.66
CA THR A 57 -35.03 -13.01 -13.74
C THR A 57 -34.92 -13.88 -14.99
N GLY A 58 -33.85 -14.68 -15.11
CA GLY A 58 -33.57 -15.56 -16.24
C GLY A 58 -34.14 -16.98 -16.16
N LYS A 59 -35.01 -17.27 -15.19
CA LYS A 59 -35.67 -18.58 -15.07
C LYS A 59 -37.19 -18.48 -15.19
#